data_AF-A0A3E2YTJ9-F1
#
_entry.id   AF-A0A3E2YTJ9-F1
#
_cell.length_a   1.000
_cell.length_b   1.000
_cell.length_c   1.000
_cell.angle_alpha   90.00
_cell.angle_beta   90.00
_cell.angle_gamma   90.00
#
_symmetry.space_group_name_H-M   'P 1'
#
loop_
_entity.id
_entity.type
_entity.pdbx_description
1 polymer ?
#
loop_
_entity_poly.entity_id
_entity_poly.type
_entity_poly.pdbx_seq_one_letter_code
_entity_poly.pdbx_strand_id
1 'polypeptide(L)'
;MESRVLDYTQTNVLGTHRLLEACTRQGVRRLIVASSSSVYGPADRPSREDDPTCPVSPYGVSKLAAEQLCLAYARRADSPLSAVALRYFTVYRPRQRPDMAINRVLDRGM
;
A
#
# COMPACT_ATOMS: atom_id res chain seq x y z
N MET A 1 -3.89 -4.30 20.31
CA MET A 1 -4.35 -3.40 19.23
C MET A 1 -3.25 -2.42 18.83
N GLU A 2 -2.62 -1.78 19.82
CA GLU A 2 -1.46 -0.89 19.64
C GLU A 2 -0.24 -1.55 18.96
N SER A 3 0.07 -2.81 19.32
CA SER A 3 1.16 -3.58 18.69
C SER A 3 1.04 -3.70 17.16
N ARG A 4 -0.15 -3.96 16.64
CA ARG A 4 -0.37 -4.10 15.19
C ARG A 4 -0.19 -2.79 14.44
N VAL A 5 -0.49 -1.64 15.07
CA VAL A 5 -0.27 -0.33 14.46
C VAL A 5 1.22 -0.05 14.33
N LEU A 6 2.00 -0.37 15.37
CA LEU A 6 3.45 -0.26 15.32
C LEU A 6 4.05 -1.16 14.24
N ASP A 7 3.59 -2.42 14.13
CA ASP A 7 4.06 -3.34 13.09
C ASP A 7 3.78 -2.80 11.67
N TYR A 8 2.57 -2.25 11.44
CA TYR A 8 2.22 -1.62 10.16
C TYR A 8 3.09 -0.41 9.87
N THR A 9 3.33 0.47 10.84
CA THR A 9 4.14 1.67 10.64
C THR A 9 5.61 1.31 10.39
N GLN A 10 6.17 0.38 11.18
CA GLN A 10 7.55 -0.08 11.00
C GLN A 10 7.75 -0.75 9.64
N THR A 11 6.83 -1.60 9.22
CA THR A 11 6.97 -2.35 7.97
C THR A 11 6.60 -1.49 6.76
N ASN A 12 5.38 -0.94 6.73
CA ASN A 12 4.86 -0.27 5.55
C ASN A 12 5.44 1.13 5.37
N VAL A 13 5.63 1.90 6.44
CA VAL A 13 6.07 3.30 6.33
C VAL A 13 7.59 3.38 6.41
N LEU A 14 8.18 2.96 7.52
CA LEU A 14 9.63 3.01 7.72
C LEU A 14 10.38 2.08 6.75
N GLY A 15 9.87 0.88 6.50
CA GLY A 15 10.44 -0.03 5.48
C GLY A 15 10.44 0.58 4.08
N THR A 16 9.35 1.23 3.68
CA THR A 16 9.28 1.94 2.39
C THR A 16 10.26 3.10 2.32
N HIS A 17 10.37 3.92 3.38
CA HIS A 17 11.35 5.00 3.42
C HIS A 17 12.78 4.47 3.26
N ARG A 18 13.16 3.42 3.99
CA ARG A 18 14.49 2.79 3.88
C ARG A 18 14.76 2.25 2.48
N LEU A 19 13.75 1.66 1.84
CA LEU A 19 13.85 1.20 0.45
C LEU A 19 14.06 2.38 -0.51
N LEU A 20 13.31 3.47 -0.35
CA LEU A 20 13.46 4.68 -1.18
C LEU A 20 14.85 5.29 -1.06
N GLU A 21 15.40 5.38 0.16
CA GLU A 21 16.77 5.81 0.40
C GLU A 21 17.79 4.92 -0.33
N ALA A 22 17.60 3.59 -0.29
CA ALA A 22 18.44 2.66 -1.03
C ALA A 22 18.29 2.83 -2.55
N CYS A 23 17.06 2.98 -3.06
CA CYS A 23 16.78 3.22 -4.47
C CYS A 23 17.46 4.49 -4.98
N THR A 24 17.41 5.58 -4.23
CA THR A 24 18.08 6.84 -4.55
C THR A 24 19.59 6.65 -4.64
N ARG A 25 20.22 6.03 -3.62
CA ARG A 25 21.68 5.79 -3.62
C ARG A 25 22.15 4.89 -4.77
N GLN A 26 21.30 3.98 -5.23
CA GLN A 26 21.62 3.03 -6.30
C GLN A 26 21.17 3.50 -7.69
N GLY A 27 20.61 4.72 -7.81
CA GLY A 27 20.16 5.26 -9.10
C GLY A 27 19.00 4.47 -9.73
N VAL A 28 18.12 3.88 -8.92
CA VAL A 28 16.93 3.16 -9.42
C VAL A 28 16.00 4.15 -10.12
N ARG A 29 15.58 3.81 -11.34
CA ARG A 29 14.77 4.71 -12.20
C ARG A 29 13.27 4.51 -12.09
N ARG A 30 12.82 3.37 -11.58
CA ARG A 30 11.39 3.05 -11.47
C ARG A 30 11.08 2.19 -10.25
N LEU A 31 10.10 2.63 -9.48
CA LEU A 31 9.50 1.89 -8.39
C LEU A 31 8.01 1.68 -8.66
N ILE A 32 7.56 0.43 -8.61
CA ILE A 32 6.14 0.09 -8.63
C ILE A 32 5.75 -0.30 -7.21
N VAL A 33 4.88 0.48 -6.59
CA VAL A 33 4.44 0.25 -5.22
C VAL A 33 3.05 -0.37 -5.22
N ALA A 34 2.92 -1.51 -4.55
CA ALA A 34 1.62 -2.09 -4.24
C ALA A 34 0.97 -1.23 -3.15
N SER A 35 -0.02 -0.42 -3.51
CA SER A 35 -0.91 0.28 -2.58
C SER A 35 -2.12 -0.60 -2.26
N SER A 36 -3.23 -0.02 -1.82
CA SER A 36 -4.45 -0.75 -1.48
C SER A 36 -5.69 0.09 -1.79
N SER A 37 -6.81 -0.54 -2.16
CA SER A 37 -8.11 0.14 -2.21
C SER A 37 -8.55 0.68 -0.85
N SER A 38 -7.98 0.18 0.25
CA SER A 38 -8.24 0.68 1.61
C SER A 38 -7.86 2.15 1.82
N VAL A 39 -7.13 2.78 0.90
CA VAL A 39 -6.81 4.21 0.96
C VAL A 39 -8.01 5.11 0.64
N TYR A 40 -8.99 4.61 -0.12
CA TYR A 40 -10.19 5.37 -0.46
C TYR A 40 -11.12 5.53 0.74
N GLY A 41 -11.27 4.47 1.54
CA GLY A 41 -12.31 4.39 2.56
C GLY A 41 -13.65 3.93 2.00
N PRO A 42 -14.74 4.00 2.79
CA PRO A 42 -16.08 3.71 2.33
C PRO A 42 -16.52 4.68 1.22
N ALA A 43 -17.22 4.16 0.20
CA ALA A 43 -17.75 4.95 -0.90
C ALA A 43 -19.08 4.38 -1.39
N ASP A 44 -20.02 5.26 -1.77
CA ASP A 44 -21.36 4.88 -2.28
C ASP A 44 -21.37 4.58 -3.80
N ARG A 45 -20.24 4.81 -4.47
CA ARG A 45 -20.03 4.54 -5.89
C ARG A 45 -18.66 3.89 -6.11
N PRO A 46 -18.40 3.29 -7.29
CA PRO A 46 -17.06 2.81 -7.63
C PRO A 46 -16.01 3.92 -7.45
N SER A 47 -14.92 3.56 -6.76
CA SER A 47 -13.80 4.47 -6.51
C SER A 47 -13.01 4.75 -7.79
N ARG A 48 -12.59 6.00 -7.95
CA ARG A 48 -11.69 6.48 -9.00
C ARG A 48 -10.39 7.00 -8.38
N GLU A 49 -9.31 7.03 -9.14
CA GLU A 49 -7.98 7.42 -8.64
C GLU A 49 -7.90 8.90 -8.21
N ASP A 50 -8.77 9.75 -8.77
CA ASP A 50 -8.96 11.16 -8.42
C ASP A 50 -9.87 11.39 -7.22
N ASP A 51 -10.51 10.34 -6.69
CA ASP A 51 -11.30 10.44 -5.45
C ASP A 51 -10.38 10.76 -4.26
N PRO A 52 -10.88 11.55 -3.28
CA PRO A 52 -10.13 11.83 -2.07
C PRO A 52 -9.87 10.55 -1.27
N THR A 53 -8.67 10.43 -0.72
CA THR A 53 -8.30 9.28 0.12
C THR A 53 -8.74 9.52 1.57
N CYS A 54 -9.62 8.67 2.10
CA CYS A 54 -10.11 8.74 3.48
C CYS A 54 -10.02 7.36 4.18
N PRO A 55 -8.81 6.86 4.48
CA PRO A 55 -8.66 5.53 5.08
C PRO A 55 -9.22 5.48 6.51
N VAL A 56 -10.06 4.47 6.78
CA VAL A 56 -10.72 4.27 8.09
C VAL A 56 -10.04 3.23 8.98
N SER A 57 -8.84 2.78 8.60
CA SER A 57 -8.08 1.77 9.35
C SER A 57 -6.59 2.12 9.44
N PRO A 58 -5.88 1.71 10.51
CA PRO A 58 -4.44 1.92 10.62
C PRO A 58 -3.64 1.30 9.46
N TYR A 59 -4.10 0.14 8.96
CA TYR A 59 -3.54 -0.46 7.75
C TYR A 59 -3.70 0.47 6.53
N GLY A 60 -4.92 0.96 6.26
CA GLY A 60 -5.18 1.89 5.15
C GLY A 60 -4.35 3.16 5.25
N VAL A 61 -4.23 3.74 6.45
CA VAL A 61 -3.36 4.91 6.72
C VAL A 61 -1.91 4.58 6.39
N SER A 62 -1.38 3.45 6.86
CA SER A 62 0.01 3.06 6.59
C SER A 62 0.28 2.81 5.09
N LYS A 63 -0.71 2.29 4.34
CA LYS A 63 -0.60 2.11 2.88
C LYS A 63 -0.61 3.44 2.14
N LEU A 64 -1.48 4.37 2.53
CA LEU A 64 -1.50 5.72 1.98
C LEU A 64 -0.19 6.47 2.26
N ALA A 65 0.34 6.38 3.48
CA ALA A 65 1.62 6.98 3.83
C ALA A 65 2.77 6.42 2.98
N ALA A 66 2.84 5.09 2.81
CA ALA A 66 3.83 4.46 1.95
C ALA A 66 3.71 4.90 0.47
N GLU A 67 2.49 4.95 -0.06
CA GLU A 67 2.20 5.47 -1.41
C GLU A 67 2.70 6.92 -1.58
N GLN A 68 2.32 7.80 -0.66
CA GLN A 68 2.68 9.21 -0.73
C GLN A 68 4.18 9.45 -0.55
N LEU A 69 4.88 8.64 0.25
CA LEU A 69 6.35 8.68 0.33
C LEU A 69 6.98 8.37 -1.03
N CYS A 70 6.57 7.31 -1.70
CA CYS A 70 7.07 6.95 -3.03
C CYS A 70 6.83 8.08 -4.05
N LEU A 71 5.60 8.61 -4.09
CA LEU A 71 5.25 9.69 -5.01
C LEU A 71 5.99 11.00 -4.67
N ALA A 72 6.21 11.29 -3.40
CA ALA A 72 6.98 12.47 -2.97
C ALA A 72 8.44 12.37 -3.43
N TYR A 73 9.08 11.21 -3.27
CA TYR A 73 10.45 10.98 -3.79
C TYR A 73 10.51 11.15 -5.31
N ALA A 74 9.49 10.69 -6.04
CA ALA A 74 9.44 10.83 -7.50
C ALA A 74 9.15 12.26 -7.99
N ARG A 75 8.48 13.09 -7.18
CA ARG A 75 8.19 14.50 -7.51
C ARG A 75 9.36 15.45 -7.28
N ARG A 76 10.43 15.01 -6.60
CA ARG A 76 11.59 15.87 -6.36
C ARG A 76 12.29 16.18 -7.69
N ALA A 77 12.67 17.45 -7.88
CA ALA A 77 13.28 17.91 -9.13
C ALA A 77 14.61 17.23 -9.46
N ASP A 78 15.36 16.81 -8.44
CA ASP A 78 16.65 16.13 -8.54
C ASP A 78 16.52 14.59 -8.64
N SER A 79 15.30 14.05 -8.59
CA SER A 79 15.10 12.61 -8.48
C SER A 79 15.07 11.93 -9.85
N PRO A 80 15.95 10.95 -10.11
CA PRO A 80 15.86 10.11 -11.29
C PRO A 80 14.77 9.02 -11.17
N LEU A 81 14.08 8.94 -10.02
CA LEU A 81 13.13 7.90 -9.69
C LEU A 81 11.72 8.26 -10.18
N SER A 82 11.12 7.41 -11.01
CA SER A 82 9.67 7.41 -11.24
C SER A 82 8.96 6.45 -10.29
N ALA A 83 7.78 6.81 -9.80
CA ALA A 83 6.96 5.95 -8.95
C ALA A 83 5.56 5.74 -9.56
N VAL A 84 5.09 4.49 -9.53
CA VAL A 84 3.73 4.11 -9.91
C VAL A 84 3.08 3.38 -8.75
N ALA A 85 1.94 3.89 -8.28
CA ALA A 85 1.19 3.29 -7.19
C ALA A 85 -0.01 2.50 -7.71
N LEU A 86 -0.08 1.21 -7.38
CA LEU A 86 -1.17 0.33 -7.79
C LEU A 86 -2.08 0.05 -6.59
N ARG A 87 -3.28 0.64 -6.57
CA ARG A 87 -4.27 0.48 -5.49
C ARG A 87 -5.08 -0.80 -5.71
N TYR A 88 -4.52 -1.94 -5.31
CA TYR A 88 -5.19 -3.23 -5.48
C TYR A 88 -6.47 -3.34 -4.65
N PHE A 89 -7.53 -3.83 -5.29
CA PHE A 89 -8.72 -4.34 -4.60
C PHE A 89 -8.46 -5.79 -4.15
N THR A 90 -9.25 -6.28 -3.19
CA THR A 90 -9.07 -7.58 -2.52
C THR A 90 -8.70 -8.71 -3.49
N VAL A 91 -7.40 -9.03 -3.54
CA VAL A 91 -6.85 -10.02 -4.47
C VAL A 91 -7.14 -11.43 -3.95
N TYR A 92 -7.54 -12.34 -4.85
CA TYR A 92 -7.70 -13.76 -4.57
C TYR A 92 -6.90 -14.60 -5.56
N ARG A 93 -6.36 -15.73 -5.10
CA ARG A 93 -5.58 -16.69 -5.91
C ARG A 93 -5.32 -18.00 -5.15
N PRO A 94 -4.90 -19.09 -5.82
CA PRO A 94 -4.26 -20.22 -5.15
C PRO A 94 -3.09 -19.75 -4.26
N ARG A 95 -2.99 -20.28 -3.03
CA ARG A 95 -2.08 -19.79 -1.97
C ARG A 95 -2.39 -18.36 -1.48
N GLN A 96 -3.68 -17.98 -1.48
CA GLN A 96 -4.11 -16.78 -0.77
C GLN A 96 -3.75 -16.91 0.71
N ARG A 97 -3.46 -15.77 1.36
CA ARG A 97 -3.16 -15.76 2.78
C ARG A 97 -4.32 -16.39 3.58
N PRO A 98 -4.02 -17.22 4.60
CA PRO A 98 -5.04 -17.96 5.35
C PRO A 98 -5.94 -17.07 6.21
N ASP A 99 -5.55 -15.82 6.45
CA ASP A 99 -6.36 -14.86 7.19
C ASP A 99 -7.44 -14.17 6.34
N MET A 100 -7.43 -14.36 5.02
CA MET A 100 -8.37 -13.71 4.10
C MET A 100 -9.71 -14.45 4.02
N ALA A 101 -10.80 -13.71 3.83
CA ALA A 101 -12.16 -14.26 3.86
C ALA A 101 -12.39 -15.40 2.88
N ILE A 102 -11.94 -15.25 1.62
CA ILE A 102 -12.14 -16.29 0.57
C ILE A 102 -11.46 -17.60 0.98
N ASN A 103 -10.19 -17.55 1.40
CA ASN A 103 -9.48 -18.72 1.90
C ASN A 103 -10.19 -19.34 3.13
N ARG A 104 -10.62 -18.53 4.11
CA ARG A 104 -11.35 -19.04 5.29
C ARG A 104 -12.68 -19.71 4.96
N VAL A 105 -13.38 -19.27 3.93
CA VAL A 105 -14.63 -19.91 3.48
C VAL A 105 -14.31 -21.25 2.84
N LEU A 106 -13.34 -21.28 1.92
CA LEU A 106 -12.93 -22.51 1.23
C LEU A 106 -12.37 -23.57 2.19
N ASP A 107 -11.54 -23.17 3.16
CA ASP A 107 -10.93 -24.07 4.14
C ASP A 107 -11.96 -24.64 5.14
N ARG A 108 -13.12 -24.00 5.30
CA ARG A 108 -14.20 -24.45 6.21
C ARG A 108 -15.22 -25.38 5.55
N GLY A 109 -15.02 -25.77 4.29
CA GLY A 109 -15.87 -26.75 3.62
C GLY A 109 -17.30 -26.28 3.35
N MET A 110 -17.52 -24.96 3.23
CA MET A 110 -18.77 -24.37 2.73
C MET A 110 -18.72 -24.17 1.23
#